data_AF-A0A9J7DCQ2-F1
#
_entry.id   AF-A0A9J7DCQ2-F1
#
_cell.length_a   1.000
_cell.length_b   1.000
_cell.length_c   1.000
_cell.angle_alpha   90.00
_cell.angle_beta   90.00
_cell.angle_gamma   90.00
#
_symmetry.space_group_name_H-M   'P 1'
#
loop_
_entity.id
_entity.type
_entity.pdbx_description
1 polymer ?
#
loop_
_entity_poly.entity_id
_entity_poly.type
_entity_poly.pdbx_seq_one_letter_code
_entity_poly.pdbx_strand_id
1 'polypeptide(L)'
;MPVLYLPTLIADEGVNFGNNVEGIVSNERLDIDEFKCEVNVENLEINNNISSVVEEEESSINKDICLQRENELLLAKVAALEEKVEFLLANGIFPGKEASKASIAFARVITNDSTPPYTPEQLDVVQHLQLLSKENYEYMIDKFKIALPSTESVLSWQTKPTLVGFDDDVKETLHTIIEGMTEQERTCAIQFDSLKVTDTDSNVVTYSLGLQLSGLCNEWRILLGFLLTREYSISVLEGVLREVLVGLKGLSLKIVSLICDRHTVHVQFFQQYRGYLGPNRLCFPPNSEDTLHCMFDIPHLLTNLLNYFLDNQVFIKSRLGKQIDVASPALIFKIFESKNDLDASNITCSQLQKTHFATSYYKSYSYENKPMDRAAAIFNRNVLAALDSDIFSETEQVMVEATKKLFAGIIPIVELCTNNFINNDKNEACAIAYRSIFFLQFVECGNIPFMLQQSLETMTSLLLEYEGIKPKHCVNDGIEYDFAEIRKRCGGRPAFNDLINVKSRSDCVIKLTRSIDRTLFWSEKCFNA
;
A
#
# COMPACT_ATOMS: atom_id res chain seq x y z
N MET A 1 -21.63 -48.73 10.85
CA MET A 1 -20.99 -50.01 11.20
C MET A 1 -19.78 -49.70 12.08
N PRO A 2 -19.55 -50.49 13.15
CA PRO A 2 -19.44 -50.01 14.54
C PRO A 2 -17.96 -50.07 15.05
N VAL A 3 -17.53 -49.63 16.25
CA VAL A 3 -18.03 -49.84 17.63
C VAL A 3 -17.46 -48.77 18.60
N LEU A 4 -18.27 -48.48 19.63
CA LEU A 4 -18.11 -47.73 20.91
C LEU A 4 -16.86 -48.14 21.78
N TYR A 5 -16.37 -47.38 22.77
CA TYR A 5 -17.03 -47.06 24.05
C TYR A 5 -16.40 -45.90 24.86
N LEU A 6 -17.28 -45.24 25.64
CA LEU A 6 -17.04 -44.27 26.72
C LEU A 6 -16.35 -44.89 27.97
N PRO A 7 -15.76 -44.06 28.86
CA PRO A 7 -15.26 -44.48 30.16
C PRO A 7 -16.36 -44.46 31.23
N THR A 8 -16.27 -45.30 32.25
CA THR A 8 -17.01 -45.08 33.51
C THR A 8 -16.20 -45.56 34.71
N LEU A 9 -16.15 -44.67 35.72
CA LEU A 9 -15.72 -44.85 37.10
C LEU A 9 -16.30 -46.11 37.77
N ILE A 10 -15.54 -46.77 38.64
CA ILE A 10 -15.99 -47.28 39.96
C ILE A 10 -14.82 -47.22 40.95
N ALA A 11 -15.12 -46.78 42.17
CA ALA A 11 -14.27 -46.83 43.35
C ALA A 11 -14.58 -48.09 44.20
N ASP A 12 -13.52 -48.58 44.85
CA ASP A 12 -13.44 -49.19 46.19
C ASP A 12 -14.03 -50.58 46.55
N GLU A 13 -13.40 -51.11 47.62
CA GLU A 13 -13.59 -52.38 48.35
C GLU A 13 -12.95 -53.62 47.69
N GLY A 14 -12.14 -54.48 48.33
CA GLY A 14 -11.75 -54.69 49.72
C GLY A 14 -11.41 -56.19 49.90
N VAL A 15 -10.71 -56.54 51.00
CA VAL A 15 -10.65 -57.89 51.66
C VAL A 15 -9.43 -58.82 51.38
N ASN A 16 -8.45 -58.68 52.29
CA ASN A 16 -7.92 -59.65 53.28
C ASN A 16 -6.92 -60.82 53.01
N PHE A 17 -5.92 -60.80 53.91
CA PHE A 17 -5.27 -61.84 54.74
C PHE A 17 -4.44 -62.99 54.12
N GLY A 18 -3.21 -63.11 54.63
CA GLY A 18 -2.39 -64.32 54.62
C GLY A 18 -1.05 -64.13 55.33
N ASN A 19 -0.97 -64.57 56.58
CA ASN A 19 0.18 -64.49 57.49
C ASN A 19 1.32 -65.49 57.16
N ASN A 20 2.49 -65.17 57.76
CA ASN A 20 3.56 -66.05 58.28
C ASN A 20 4.51 -66.77 57.31
N VAL A 21 5.82 -66.47 57.44
CA VAL A 21 6.85 -67.45 57.85
C VAL A 21 7.95 -66.74 58.66
N GLU A 22 8.31 -67.33 59.80
CA GLU A 22 9.34 -66.97 60.78
C GLU A 22 10.78 -67.30 60.32
N GLY A 23 11.78 -66.69 60.97
CA GLY A 23 13.19 -67.07 60.77
C GLY A 23 14.22 -66.34 61.64
N ILE A 24 14.17 -66.56 62.97
CA ILE A 24 15.30 -66.77 63.90
C ILE A 24 16.50 -65.79 63.86
N VAL A 25 16.64 -64.96 64.89
CA VAL A 25 17.93 -64.74 65.60
C VAL A 25 17.65 -64.54 67.10
N SER A 26 18.02 -65.53 67.89
CA SER A 26 18.15 -65.46 69.35
C SER A 26 19.42 -64.72 69.74
N ASN A 27 19.41 -63.91 70.80
CA ASN A 27 20.57 -63.80 71.68
C ASN A 27 20.17 -63.39 73.09
N GLU A 28 20.57 -64.27 74.02
CA GLU A 28 20.29 -64.27 75.44
C GLU A 28 21.10 -63.19 76.17
N ARG A 29 20.45 -62.59 77.17
CA ARG A 29 21.09 -61.78 78.21
C ARG A 29 21.71 -62.72 79.23
N LEU A 30 23.03 -62.69 79.35
CA LEU A 30 23.77 -63.28 80.47
C LEU A 30 24.37 -62.15 81.30
N ASP A 31 23.95 -62.08 82.56
CA ASP A 31 24.64 -61.36 83.63
C ASP A 31 25.97 -62.06 83.90
N ILE A 32 27.08 -61.32 83.87
CA ILE A 32 28.39 -61.79 84.35
C ILE A 32 28.99 -60.70 85.23
N ASP A 33 29.33 -61.14 86.45
CA ASP A 33 29.98 -60.41 87.53
C ASP A 33 31.40 -59.91 87.20
N GLU A 34 31.83 -58.97 88.03
CA GLU A 34 33.16 -58.36 88.13
C GLU A 34 34.35 -59.30 87.84
N PHE A 35 35.17 -58.93 86.85
CA PHE A 35 36.60 -59.27 86.82
C PHE A 35 37.43 -58.08 86.37
N LYS A 36 38.28 -57.58 87.28
CA LYS A 36 39.35 -56.62 86.99
C LYS A 36 40.41 -57.30 86.11
N CYS A 37 40.65 -56.78 84.92
CA CYS A 37 41.85 -57.06 84.12
C CYS A 37 42.49 -55.74 83.71
N GLU A 38 43.78 -55.61 84.02
CA GLU A 38 44.63 -54.49 83.62
C GLU A 38 44.68 -54.41 82.09
N VAL A 39 44.25 -53.26 81.56
CA VAL A 39 44.26 -52.98 80.12
C VAL A 39 45.66 -52.57 79.70
N ASN A 40 46.24 -53.38 78.82
CA ASN A 40 47.53 -53.14 78.18
C ASN A 40 47.37 -52.00 77.14
N VAL A 41 48.14 -50.92 77.31
CA VAL A 41 47.95 -49.62 76.63
C VAL A 41 48.13 -49.68 75.10
N GLU A 42 48.81 -50.70 74.56
CA GLU A 42 49.03 -50.87 73.12
C GLU A 42 47.76 -51.26 72.31
N ASN A 43 46.76 -51.89 72.92
CA ASN A 43 45.52 -52.27 72.20
C ASN A 43 44.53 -51.10 72.02
N LEU A 44 44.68 -50.01 72.78
CA LEU A 44 43.85 -48.80 72.65
C LEU A 44 44.28 -47.93 71.46
N GLU A 45 45.58 -47.87 71.13
CA GLU A 45 46.07 -47.14 69.96
C GLU A 45 45.69 -47.80 68.64
N ILE A 46 45.68 -49.13 68.58
CA ILE A 46 45.26 -49.87 67.37
C ILE A 46 43.76 -49.66 67.10
N ASN A 47 42.91 -49.70 68.13
CA ASN A 47 41.48 -49.47 67.96
C ASN A 47 41.15 -48.03 67.58
N ASN A 48 41.89 -47.04 68.10
CA ASN A 48 41.68 -45.64 67.70
C ASN A 48 42.12 -45.39 66.24
N ASN A 49 43.21 -46.01 65.78
CA ASN A 49 43.64 -45.91 64.39
C ASN A 49 42.65 -46.58 63.43
N ILE A 50 42.12 -47.77 63.78
CA ILE A 50 41.11 -48.46 62.96
C ILE A 50 39.81 -47.63 62.90
N SER A 51 39.37 -47.05 64.03
CA SER A 51 38.17 -46.19 64.04
C SER A 51 38.32 -44.98 63.12
N SER A 52 39.49 -44.33 63.14
CA SER A 52 39.75 -43.16 62.28
C SER A 52 39.77 -43.50 60.77
N VAL A 53 40.30 -44.68 60.39
CA VAL A 53 40.32 -45.13 58.99
C VAL A 53 38.93 -45.51 58.51
N VAL A 54 38.12 -46.16 59.36
CA VAL A 54 36.72 -46.50 59.04
C VAL A 54 35.87 -45.26 58.86
N GLU A 55 36.05 -44.23 59.70
CA GLU A 55 35.35 -42.95 59.55
C GLU A 55 35.74 -42.20 58.25
N GLU A 56 37.02 -42.24 57.86
CA GLU A 56 37.48 -41.66 56.60
C GLU A 56 36.94 -42.42 55.36
N GLU A 57 36.93 -43.75 55.40
CA GLU A 57 36.35 -44.56 54.32
C GLU A 57 34.83 -44.37 54.21
N GLU A 58 34.10 -44.35 55.33
CA GLU A 58 32.65 -44.07 55.33
C GLU A 58 32.35 -42.65 54.80
N SER A 59 33.19 -41.66 55.14
CA SER A 59 33.06 -40.30 54.62
C SER A 59 33.31 -40.25 53.10
N SER A 60 34.31 -40.97 52.60
CA SER A 60 34.61 -41.09 51.17
C SER A 60 33.47 -41.78 50.42
N ILE A 61 32.95 -42.89 50.94
CA ILE A 61 31.82 -43.64 50.36
C ILE A 61 30.56 -42.78 50.31
N ASN A 62 30.26 -42.04 51.39
CA ASN A 62 29.11 -41.14 51.42
C ASN A 62 29.24 -40.00 50.40
N LYS A 63 30.45 -39.48 50.20
CA LYS A 63 30.73 -38.45 49.18
C LYS A 63 30.53 -38.99 47.77
N ASP A 64 30.99 -40.20 47.50
CA ASP A 64 30.81 -40.84 46.19
C ASP A 64 29.33 -41.14 45.90
N ILE A 65 28.57 -41.60 46.89
CA ILE A 65 27.11 -41.79 46.77
C ILE A 65 26.41 -40.46 46.49
N CYS A 66 26.81 -39.36 47.14
CA CYS A 66 26.28 -38.03 46.86
C CYS A 66 26.57 -37.58 45.43
N LEU A 67 27.80 -37.75 44.95
CA LEU A 67 28.19 -37.39 43.58
C LEU A 67 27.46 -38.25 42.54
N GLN A 68 27.25 -39.53 42.82
CA GLN A 68 26.53 -40.42 41.92
C GLN A 68 25.06 -40.00 41.77
N ARG A 69 24.39 -39.64 42.87
CA ARG A 69 23.02 -39.09 42.84
C ARG A 69 22.93 -37.77 42.09
N GLU A 70 23.91 -36.88 42.25
CA GLU A 70 23.96 -35.62 41.50
C GLU A 70 24.13 -35.86 39.99
N ASN A 71 24.96 -36.83 39.61
CA ASN A 71 25.17 -37.20 38.22
C ASN A 71 23.90 -37.80 37.59
N GLU A 72 23.20 -38.69 38.30
CA GLU A 72 21.90 -39.22 37.88
C GLU A 72 20.86 -38.11 37.68
N LEU A 73 20.82 -37.12 38.58
CA LEU A 73 19.94 -35.95 38.45
C LEU A 73 20.29 -35.10 37.22
N LEU A 74 21.58 -34.90 36.94
CA LEU A 74 22.04 -34.14 35.77
C LEU A 74 21.71 -34.88 34.46
N LEU A 75 21.91 -36.20 34.41
CA LEU A 75 21.55 -37.01 33.24
C LEU A 75 20.04 -36.97 32.98
N ALA A 76 19.21 -37.03 34.02
CA ALA A 76 17.77 -36.89 33.89
C ALA A 76 17.37 -35.49 33.35
N LYS A 77 18.06 -34.42 33.79
CA LYS A 77 17.84 -33.06 33.25
C LYS A 77 18.25 -32.92 31.80
N VAL A 78 19.36 -33.54 31.40
CA VAL A 78 19.83 -33.54 30.00
C VAL A 78 18.81 -34.26 29.12
N ALA A 79 18.38 -35.46 29.49
CA ALA A 79 17.38 -36.21 28.73
C ALA A 79 16.06 -35.43 28.57
N ALA A 80 15.58 -34.78 29.65
CA ALA A 80 14.38 -33.95 29.58
C ALA A 80 14.55 -32.70 28.69
N LEU A 81 15.76 -32.14 28.61
CA LEU A 81 16.06 -31.02 27.70
C LEU A 81 16.16 -31.49 26.25
N GLU A 82 16.76 -32.66 25.99
CA GLU A 82 16.85 -33.25 24.65
C GLU A 82 15.47 -33.56 24.10
N GLU A 83 14.60 -34.19 24.88
CA GLU A 83 13.20 -34.44 24.50
C GLU A 83 12.46 -33.13 24.19
N LYS A 84 12.69 -32.09 25.00
CA LYS A 84 12.10 -30.76 24.76
C LYS A 84 12.63 -30.11 23.49
N VAL A 85 13.91 -30.29 23.17
CA VAL A 85 14.52 -29.78 21.93
C VAL A 85 14.00 -30.54 20.71
N GLU A 86 13.91 -31.88 20.75
CA GLU A 86 13.32 -32.67 19.66
C GLU A 86 11.85 -32.29 19.44
N PHE A 87 11.08 -32.11 20.51
CA PHE A 87 9.70 -31.64 20.42
C PHE A 87 9.62 -30.27 19.76
N LEU A 88 10.50 -29.32 20.13
CA LEU A 88 10.56 -28.00 19.51
C LEU A 88 11.03 -28.07 18.06
N LEU A 89 11.96 -28.96 17.70
CA LEU A 89 12.43 -29.16 16.33
C LEU A 89 11.35 -29.77 15.43
N ALA A 90 10.55 -30.70 15.97
CA ALA A 90 9.49 -31.37 15.24
C ALA A 90 8.24 -30.50 15.06
N ASN A 91 7.96 -29.59 16.00
CA ASN A 91 6.72 -28.78 16.02
C ASN A 91 6.95 -27.27 15.85
N GLY A 92 8.20 -26.81 15.90
CA GLY A 92 8.54 -25.39 15.77
C GLY A 92 8.56 -24.95 14.32
N ILE A 93 7.95 -23.80 14.03
CA ILE A 93 8.20 -23.09 12.78
C ILE A 93 9.54 -22.35 12.95
N PHE A 94 10.62 -22.94 12.43
CA PHE A 94 11.91 -22.28 12.38
C PHE A 94 11.98 -21.40 11.14
N PRO A 95 12.05 -20.08 11.30
CA PRO A 95 12.35 -19.23 10.17
C PRO A 95 13.72 -19.62 9.61
N GLY A 96 13.79 -19.83 8.30
CA GLY A 96 15.08 -19.95 7.62
C GLY A 96 15.94 -18.72 7.89
N LYS A 97 17.27 -18.83 7.73
CA LYS A 97 18.20 -17.70 7.95
C LYS A 97 17.85 -16.46 7.11
N GLU A 98 17.12 -16.65 6.02
CA GLU A 98 16.68 -15.60 5.10
C GLU A 98 15.23 -15.14 5.33
N ALA A 99 14.54 -15.65 6.36
CA ALA A 99 13.15 -15.27 6.61
C ALA A 99 13.04 -13.81 7.05
N SER A 100 12.14 -13.07 6.43
CA SER A 100 11.86 -11.68 6.80
C SER A 100 11.29 -11.57 8.21
N LYS A 101 11.50 -10.42 8.87
CA LYS A 101 10.89 -10.12 10.18
C LYS A 101 9.36 -10.29 10.15
N ALA A 102 8.71 -9.91 9.05
CA ALA A 102 7.27 -10.07 8.86
C ALA A 102 6.84 -11.55 8.78
N SER A 103 7.62 -12.39 8.08
CA SER A 103 7.37 -13.83 8.01
C SER A 103 7.52 -14.50 9.39
N ILE A 104 8.51 -14.06 10.18
CA ILE A 104 8.70 -14.52 11.57
C ILE A 104 7.52 -14.09 12.44
N ALA A 105 7.11 -12.83 12.35
CA ALA A 105 5.96 -12.32 13.09
C ALA A 105 4.67 -13.07 12.72
N PHE A 106 4.42 -13.28 11.43
CA PHE A 106 3.29 -14.08 10.94
C PHE A 106 3.31 -15.51 11.48
N ALA A 107 4.46 -16.19 11.38
CA ALA A 107 4.64 -17.54 11.92
C ALA A 107 4.31 -17.60 13.41
N ARG A 108 4.75 -16.60 14.19
CA ARG A 108 4.44 -16.53 15.63
C ARG A 108 2.96 -16.30 15.92
N VAL A 109 2.27 -15.53 15.07
CA VAL A 109 0.81 -15.32 15.20
C VAL A 109 0.07 -16.63 14.99
N ILE A 110 0.45 -17.41 13.97
CA ILE A 110 -0.26 -18.66 13.63
C ILE A 110 0.08 -19.84 14.56
N THR A 111 1.24 -19.85 15.21
CA THR A 111 1.67 -20.93 16.13
C THR A 111 1.33 -20.70 17.58
N ASN A 112 1.05 -19.46 18.00
CA ASN A 112 0.68 -19.20 19.39
C ASN A 112 -0.75 -19.65 19.64
N ASP A 113 -0.91 -20.78 20.32
CA ASP A 113 -2.18 -21.29 20.84
C ASP A 113 -2.79 -20.39 21.94
N SER A 114 -2.09 -19.33 22.36
CA SER A 114 -2.51 -18.46 23.46
C SER A 114 -3.01 -17.10 22.99
N THR A 115 -4.11 -16.71 23.61
CA THR A 115 -4.68 -15.36 23.67
C THR A 115 -3.62 -14.31 24.11
N PRO A 116 -3.88 -13.01 23.86
CA PRO A 116 -2.96 -11.87 24.07
C PRO A 116 -2.01 -11.94 25.29
N PRO A 117 -0.84 -11.26 25.22
CA PRO A 117 -0.59 -10.08 24.38
C PRO A 117 0.15 -10.37 23.06
N TYR A 118 -0.34 -9.75 21.97
CA TYR A 118 0.38 -9.67 20.69
C TYR A 118 1.42 -8.54 20.75
N THR A 119 2.58 -8.74 20.13
CA THR A 119 3.58 -7.67 19.96
C THR A 119 3.15 -6.67 18.88
N PRO A 120 3.67 -5.43 18.87
CA PRO A 120 3.37 -4.45 17.81
C PRO A 120 3.57 -4.99 16.40
N GLU A 121 4.62 -5.78 16.15
CA GLU A 121 4.90 -6.38 14.84
C GLU A 121 3.89 -7.47 14.45
N GLN A 122 3.40 -8.22 15.44
CA GLN A 122 2.34 -9.21 15.23
C GLN A 122 1.00 -8.54 14.93
N LEU A 123 0.69 -7.46 15.67
CA LEU A 123 -0.49 -6.64 15.43
C LEU A 123 -0.47 -6.05 14.02
N ASP A 124 0.68 -5.51 13.58
CA ASP A 124 0.86 -4.96 12.24
C ASP A 124 0.62 -6.01 11.14
N VAL A 125 1.20 -7.21 11.28
CA VAL A 125 0.97 -8.31 10.32
C VAL A 125 -0.50 -8.75 10.29
N VAL A 126 -1.13 -8.89 11.46
CA VAL A 126 -2.54 -9.29 11.57
C VAL A 126 -3.45 -8.24 10.94
N GLN A 127 -3.23 -6.98 11.26
CA GLN A 127 -3.92 -5.86 10.63
C GLN A 127 -3.73 -5.96 9.12
N HIS A 128 -2.49 -6.05 8.63
CA HIS A 128 -2.19 -6.16 7.20
C HIS A 128 -2.95 -7.28 6.48
N LEU A 129 -3.00 -8.48 7.06
CA LEU A 129 -3.74 -9.61 6.49
C LEU A 129 -5.26 -9.33 6.42
N GLN A 130 -5.82 -8.76 7.48
CA GLN A 130 -7.22 -8.34 7.50
C GLN A 130 -7.50 -7.22 6.49
N LEU A 131 -6.53 -6.32 6.30
CA LEU A 131 -6.60 -5.20 5.37
C LEU A 131 -6.63 -5.68 3.90
N LEU A 132 -5.87 -6.73 3.57
CA LEU A 132 -5.80 -7.31 2.22
C LEU A 132 -7.12 -7.94 1.79
N SER A 133 -7.73 -8.76 2.66
CA SER A 133 -9.06 -9.32 2.42
C SER A 133 -9.68 -9.78 3.72
N LYS A 134 -10.73 -9.08 4.15
CA LYS A 134 -11.54 -9.47 5.33
C LYS A 134 -12.09 -10.88 5.16
N GLU A 135 -12.58 -11.22 3.97
CA GLU A 135 -13.17 -12.53 3.66
C GLU A 135 -12.13 -13.65 3.77
N ASN A 136 -10.92 -13.45 3.21
CA ASN A 136 -9.85 -14.44 3.34
C ASN A 136 -9.34 -14.55 4.78
N TYR A 137 -9.29 -13.42 5.50
CA TYR A 137 -8.92 -13.39 6.91
C TYR A 137 -9.90 -14.19 7.77
N GLU A 138 -11.21 -13.96 7.60
CA GLU A 138 -12.26 -14.71 8.28
C GLU A 138 -12.28 -16.18 7.85
N TYR A 139 -12.04 -16.47 6.56
CA TYR A 139 -11.90 -17.84 6.07
C TYR A 139 -10.73 -18.58 6.73
N MET A 140 -9.58 -17.91 6.94
CA MET A 140 -8.43 -18.48 7.65
C MET A 140 -8.76 -18.86 9.09
N ILE A 141 -9.54 -18.04 9.79
CA ILE A 141 -10.02 -18.33 11.14
C ILE A 141 -11.02 -19.49 11.11
N ASP A 142 -12.04 -19.40 10.25
CA ASP A 142 -13.19 -20.29 10.31
C ASP A 142 -12.92 -21.68 9.71
N LYS A 143 -12.19 -21.75 8.60
CA LYS A 143 -11.97 -22.98 7.84
C LYS A 143 -10.63 -23.62 8.14
N PHE A 144 -9.57 -22.82 8.20
CA PHE A 144 -8.23 -23.34 8.52
C PHE A 144 -7.95 -23.40 10.02
N LYS A 145 -8.83 -22.84 10.86
CA LYS A 145 -8.68 -22.83 12.33
C LYS A 145 -7.36 -22.22 12.78
N ILE A 146 -6.85 -21.26 12.00
CA ILE A 146 -5.64 -20.51 12.37
C ILE A 146 -5.99 -19.61 13.55
N ALA A 147 -5.12 -19.56 14.56
CA ALA A 147 -5.27 -18.78 15.79
C ALA A 147 -5.10 -17.25 15.56
N LEU A 148 -5.74 -16.70 14.52
CA LEU A 148 -5.76 -15.27 14.27
C LEU A 148 -6.79 -14.58 15.20
N PRO A 149 -6.53 -13.33 15.62
CA PRO A 149 -7.50 -12.52 16.37
C PRO A 149 -8.83 -12.36 15.64
N SER A 150 -9.93 -12.22 16.38
CA SER A 150 -11.22 -11.89 15.75
C SER A 150 -11.15 -10.55 15.03
N THR A 151 -11.94 -10.41 13.95
CA THR A 151 -12.07 -9.16 13.19
C THR A 151 -12.32 -7.96 14.13
N GLU A 152 -13.18 -8.13 15.14
CA GLU A 152 -13.49 -7.10 16.14
C GLU A 152 -12.28 -6.72 17.00
N SER A 153 -11.47 -7.70 17.39
CA SER A 153 -10.25 -7.45 18.19
C SER A 153 -9.25 -6.63 17.38
N VAL A 154 -9.03 -7.00 16.12
CA VAL A 154 -8.15 -6.25 15.22
C VAL A 154 -8.62 -4.81 15.04
N LEU A 155 -9.93 -4.62 14.86
CA LEU A 155 -10.54 -3.29 14.75
C LEU A 155 -10.40 -2.46 16.03
N SER A 156 -10.46 -3.10 17.20
CA SER A 156 -10.28 -2.41 18.49
C SER A 156 -8.84 -1.91 18.69
N TRP A 157 -7.86 -2.53 18.02
CA TRP A 157 -6.45 -2.13 18.09
C TRP A 157 -6.11 -0.97 17.13
N GLN A 158 -6.96 -0.71 16.14
CA GLN A 158 -6.89 0.47 15.28
C GLN A 158 -7.38 1.69 16.07
N THR A 159 -6.60 2.07 17.08
CA THR A 159 -6.96 3.10 18.08
C THR A 159 -6.61 4.51 17.66
N LYS A 160 -5.78 4.70 16.63
CA LYS A 160 -5.49 6.01 16.09
C LYS A 160 -6.42 6.32 14.93
N PRO A 161 -7.39 7.24 15.07
CA PRO A 161 -7.96 7.88 13.90
C PRO A 161 -6.82 8.60 13.16
N THR A 162 -6.48 8.23 11.92
CA THR A 162 -5.60 9.06 11.08
C THR A 162 -6.19 10.46 11.09
N LEU A 163 -5.40 11.41 11.58
CA LEU A 163 -5.88 12.75 11.77
C LEU A 163 -6.05 13.41 10.41
N VAL A 164 -7.00 14.33 10.37
CA VAL A 164 -7.19 15.23 9.24
C VAL A 164 -5.96 16.13 9.15
N GLY A 165 -5.15 16.00 8.08
CA GLY A 165 -4.00 16.87 7.81
C GLY A 165 -2.66 16.14 7.71
N PHE A 166 -1.57 16.91 7.79
CA PHE A 166 -0.17 16.44 7.72
C PHE A 166 0.35 16.14 9.13
N ASP A 167 0.04 14.93 9.61
CA ASP A 167 0.33 14.53 10.99
C ASP A 167 1.79 14.08 11.23
N ASP A 168 2.12 13.82 12.49
CA ASP A 168 3.48 13.45 12.90
C ASP A 168 3.85 12.03 12.48
N ASP A 169 2.87 11.12 12.36
CA ASP A 169 3.10 9.75 11.91
C ASP A 169 3.53 9.77 10.42
N VAL A 170 2.85 10.56 9.57
CA VAL A 170 3.24 10.79 8.17
C VAL A 170 4.63 11.42 8.07
N LYS A 171 4.97 12.37 8.96
CA LYS A 171 6.33 12.97 8.99
C LYS A 171 7.41 11.96 9.34
N GLU A 172 7.14 11.06 10.29
CA GLU A 172 8.06 9.99 10.68
C GLU A 172 8.28 9.00 9.54
N THR A 173 7.21 8.57 8.87
CA THR A 173 7.31 7.73 7.67
C THR A 173 8.11 8.43 6.58
N LEU A 174 7.83 9.72 6.32
CA LEU A 174 8.59 10.50 5.35
C LEU A 174 10.07 10.60 5.72
N HIS A 175 10.39 10.83 6.99
CA HIS A 175 11.76 10.88 7.46
C HIS A 175 12.50 9.57 7.17
N THR A 176 11.82 8.43 7.36
CA THR A 176 12.35 7.10 7.04
C THR A 176 12.55 6.93 5.54
N ILE A 177 11.58 7.33 4.71
CA ILE A 177 11.69 7.24 3.25
C ILE A 177 12.87 8.06 2.72
N ILE A 178 13.09 9.28 3.24
CA ILE A 178 14.10 10.21 2.71
C ILE A 178 15.48 10.01 3.34
N GLU A 179 15.62 9.10 4.30
CA GLU A 179 16.88 8.79 4.95
C GLU A 179 17.88 8.28 3.90
N GLY A 180 19.05 8.92 3.82
CA GLY A 180 20.07 8.58 2.83
C GLY A 180 19.82 9.08 1.41
N MET A 181 18.66 9.68 1.10
CA MET A 181 18.41 10.27 -0.22
C MET A 181 19.26 11.53 -0.45
N THR A 182 19.81 11.66 -1.66
CA THR A 182 20.48 12.87 -2.16
C THR A 182 19.50 14.03 -2.31
N GLU A 183 20.00 15.26 -2.45
CA GLU A 183 19.16 16.45 -2.67
C GLU A 183 18.28 16.31 -3.92
N GLN A 184 18.83 15.76 -5.00
CA GLN A 184 18.08 15.52 -6.23
C GLN A 184 16.93 14.52 -5.99
N GLU A 185 17.19 13.44 -5.25
CA GLU A 185 16.19 12.40 -4.95
C GLU A 185 15.04 12.89 -4.07
N ARG A 186 15.25 13.97 -3.32
CA ARG A 186 14.25 14.66 -2.48
C ARG A 186 13.38 15.64 -3.26
N THR A 187 13.51 15.68 -4.59
CA THR A 187 12.65 16.49 -5.45
C THR A 187 11.31 15.81 -5.65
N CYS A 188 10.23 16.49 -5.29
CA CYS A 188 8.89 15.92 -5.23
C CYS A 188 7.83 16.79 -5.90
N ALA A 189 6.70 16.18 -6.24
CA ALA A 189 5.47 16.84 -6.65
C ALA A 189 4.33 16.47 -5.70
N ILE A 190 3.43 17.42 -5.45
CA ILE A 190 2.20 17.18 -4.71
C ILE A 190 1.06 17.05 -5.72
N GLN A 191 0.38 15.91 -5.69
CA GLN A 191 -0.90 15.72 -6.35
C GLN A 191 -2.02 15.90 -5.33
N PHE A 192 -3.08 16.63 -5.69
CA PHE A 192 -4.25 16.77 -4.83
C PHE A 192 -5.53 16.76 -5.65
N ASP A 193 -6.57 16.19 -5.05
CA ASP A 193 -7.88 16.07 -5.69
C ASP A 193 -8.98 16.02 -4.62
N SER A 194 -10.18 16.43 -5.02
CA SER A 194 -11.34 16.52 -4.14
C SER A 194 -12.42 15.53 -4.54
N LEU A 195 -12.79 14.67 -3.61
CA LEU A 195 -13.91 13.76 -3.78
C LEU A 195 -15.16 14.32 -3.11
N LYS A 196 -16.26 14.44 -3.86
CA LYS A 196 -17.57 14.71 -3.28
C LYS A 196 -18.13 13.46 -2.61
N VAL A 197 -18.34 13.54 -1.31
CA VAL A 197 -18.90 12.51 -0.45
C VAL A 197 -20.30 12.97 -0.03
N THR A 198 -21.35 12.30 -0.52
CA THR A 198 -22.73 12.67 -0.19
C THR A 198 -23.24 11.71 0.87
N ASP A 199 -23.74 12.24 1.98
CA ASP A 199 -24.52 11.45 2.92
C ASP A 199 -25.95 11.34 2.39
N THR A 200 -26.36 10.13 2.00
CA THR A 200 -27.72 9.89 1.48
C THR A 200 -28.81 10.15 2.50
N ASP A 201 -28.49 10.06 3.80
CA ASP A 201 -29.50 10.11 4.86
C ASP A 201 -29.69 11.54 5.36
N SER A 202 -28.67 12.39 5.25
CA SER A 202 -28.73 13.79 5.68
C SER A 202 -28.74 14.82 4.56
N ASN A 203 -28.57 14.41 3.28
CA ASN A 203 -28.33 15.31 2.13
C ASN A 203 -27.13 16.26 2.33
N VAL A 204 -26.27 16.00 3.32
CA VAL A 204 -25.09 16.82 3.58
C VAL A 204 -24.00 16.40 2.60
N VAL A 205 -23.57 17.35 1.78
CA VAL A 205 -22.39 17.20 0.94
C VAL A 205 -21.16 17.50 1.79
N THR A 206 -20.26 16.52 1.87
CA THR A 206 -18.92 16.69 2.42
C THR A 206 -17.92 16.46 1.29
N TYR A 207 -16.86 17.26 1.24
CA TYR A 207 -15.74 17.08 0.35
C TYR A 207 -14.60 16.41 1.11
N SER A 208 -13.97 15.44 0.49
CA SER A 208 -12.72 14.82 0.93
C SER A 208 -11.61 15.30 0.02
N LEU A 209 -10.81 16.25 0.49
CA LEU A 209 -9.58 16.67 -0.19
C LEU A 209 -8.47 15.69 0.18
N GLY A 210 -7.94 14.95 -0.78
CA GLY A 210 -6.74 14.14 -0.59
C GLY A 210 -5.50 14.87 -1.09
N LEU A 211 -4.36 14.65 -0.44
CA LEU A 211 -3.06 15.14 -0.89
C LEU A 211 -2.07 13.98 -0.90
N GLN A 212 -1.39 13.78 -2.02
CA GLN A 212 -0.37 12.77 -2.22
C GLN A 212 0.94 13.45 -2.61
N LEU A 213 2.04 13.03 -2.00
CA LEU A 213 3.39 13.38 -2.39
C LEU A 213 3.99 12.26 -3.22
N SER A 214 4.67 12.63 -4.30
CA SER A 214 5.38 11.68 -5.16
C SER A 214 6.81 12.14 -5.38
N GLY A 215 7.77 11.23 -5.26
CA GLY A 215 9.15 11.47 -5.69
C GLY A 215 9.24 11.59 -7.22
N LEU A 216 9.98 12.56 -7.73
CA LEU A 216 10.19 12.73 -9.17
C LEU A 216 11.36 11.91 -9.71
N CYS A 217 12.39 11.71 -8.88
CA CYS A 217 13.59 10.94 -9.22
C CYS A 217 13.48 9.46 -8.86
N ASN A 218 12.71 9.16 -7.80
CA ASN A 218 12.57 7.84 -7.22
C ASN A 218 11.10 7.41 -7.19
N GLU A 219 10.86 6.10 -7.29
CA GLU A 219 9.51 5.53 -7.41
C GLU A 219 8.83 5.37 -6.05
N TRP A 220 8.59 6.48 -5.34
CA TRP A 220 7.79 6.47 -4.12
C TRP A 220 6.64 7.46 -4.19
N ARG A 221 5.60 7.13 -3.44
CA ARG A 221 4.43 7.97 -3.23
C ARG A 221 3.93 7.77 -1.81
N ILE A 222 3.45 8.82 -1.18
CA ILE A 222 2.83 8.74 0.13
C ILE A 222 1.67 9.72 0.18
N LEU A 223 0.60 9.31 0.85
CA LEU A 223 -0.60 10.09 1.05
C LEU A 223 -0.39 10.97 2.28
N LEU A 224 -0.31 12.27 2.07
CA LEU A 224 0.01 13.22 3.12
C LEU A 224 -1.13 13.42 4.11
N GLY A 225 -2.37 13.17 3.66
CA GLY A 225 -3.54 13.25 4.51
C GLY A 225 -4.81 13.55 3.72
N PHE A 226 -5.93 13.59 4.46
CA PHE A 226 -7.24 13.95 3.93
C PHE A 226 -7.92 14.99 4.79
N LEU A 227 -8.59 15.93 4.13
CA LEU A 227 -9.46 16.89 4.79
C LEU A 227 -10.91 16.62 4.42
N LEU A 228 -11.71 16.31 5.44
CA LEU A 228 -13.17 16.29 5.36
C LEU A 228 -13.72 17.69 5.69
N THR A 229 -14.26 18.37 4.69
CA THR A 229 -14.87 19.69 4.83
C THR A 229 -16.26 19.74 4.20
N ARG A 230 -17.20 20.47 4.80
CA ARG A 230 -18.52 20.73 4.18
C ARG A 230 -18.44 21.84 3.13
N GLU A 231 -17.47 22.72 3.28
CA GLU A 231 -17.25 23.85 2.39
C GLU A 231 -15.86 23.71 1.78
N TYR A 232 -15.82 23.32 0.51
CA TYR A 232 -14.59 23.30 -0.25
C TYR A 232 -14.39 24.63 -0.96
N SER A 233 -13.48 25.45 -0.44
CA SER A 233 -13.19 26.79 -0.92
C SER A 233 -11.68 27.00 -1.13
N ILE A 234 -11.32 28.07 -1.83
CA ILE A 234 -9.92 28.43 -2.10
C ILE A 234 -9.14 28.63 -0.78
N SER A 235 -9.75 29.29 0.21
CA SER A 235 -9.10 29.55 1.50
C SER A 235 -8.80 28.26 2.27
N VAL A 236 -9.68 27.26 2.16
CA VAL A 236 -9.46 25.94 2.77
C VAL A 236 -8.29 25.23 2.09
N LEU A 237 -8.29 25.18 0.77
CA LEU A 237 -7.19 24.59 0.00
C LEU A 237 -5.85 25.28 0.29
N GLU A 238 -5.85 26.61 0.35
CA GLU A 238 -4.66 27.40 0.65
C GLU A 238 -4.08 27.08 2.04
N GLY A 239 -4.94 27.02 3.06
CA GLY A 239 -4.53 26.70 4.43
C GLY A 239 -3.84 25.34 4.50
N VAL A 240 -4.45 24.33 3.89
CA VAL A 240 -3.92 22.96 3.86
C VAL A 240 -2.60 22.87 3.10
N LEU A 241 -2.54 23.43 1.88
CA LEU A 241 -1.31 23.39 1.08
C LEU A 241 -0.16 24.13 1.78
N ARG A 242 -0.45 25.26 2.44
CA ARG A 242 0.56 26.01 3.19
C ARG A 242 1.13 25.19 4.34
N GLU A 243 0.27 24.56 5.14
CA GLU A 243 0.69 23.70 6.26
C GLU A 243 1.57 22.55 5.76
N VAL A 244 1.13 21.86 4.72
CA VAL A 244 1.85 20.75 4.08
C VAL A 244 3.20 21.21 3.55
N LEU A 245 3.26 22.28 2.75
CA LEU A 245 4.51 22.76 2.16
C LEU A 245 5.53 23.18 3.21
N VAL A 246 5.08 23.86 4.28
CA VAL A 246 5.96 24.22 5.41
C VAL A 246 6.50 22.96 6.10
N GLY A 247 5.65 21.98 6.34
CA GLY A 247 6.03 20.71 6.95
C GLY A 247 7.05 19.93 6.10
N LEU A 248 6.79 19.79 4.80
CA LEU A 248 7.69 19.10 3.86
C LEU A 248 9.03 19.83 3.71
N LYS A 249 9.02 21.16 3.68
CA LYS A 249 10.26 21.96 3.68
C LYS A 249 11.08 21.73 4.95
N GLY A 250 10.43 21.58 6.11
CA GLY A 250 11.08 21.19 7.37
C GLY A 250 11.80 19.84 7.30
N LEU A 251 11.34 18.93 6.43
CA LEU A 251 11.97 17.64 6.16
C LEU A 251 13.04 17.70 5.05
N SER A 252 13.42 18.90 4.60
CA SER A 252 14.36 19.09 3.49
C SER A 252 13.91 18.46 2.16
N LEU A 253 12.60 18.36 1.94
CA LEU A 253 12.01 17.97 0.66
C LEU A 253 11.87 19.20 -0.25
N LYS A 254 12.24 19.05 -1.52
CA LYS A 254 12.13 20.10 -2.53
C LYS A 254 10.86 19.91 -3.35
N ILE A 255 9.81 20.67 -3.02
CA ILE A 255 8.56 20.61 -3.76
C ILE A 255 8.66 21.53 -4.98
N VAL A 256 8.44 20.97 -6.18
CA VAL A 256 8.61 21.71 -7.44
C VAL A 256 7.33 21.82 -8.24
N SER A 257 6.33 20.98 -7.96
CA SER A 257 5.08 20.96 -8.73
C SER A 257 3.86 20.66 -7.88
N LEU A 258 2.76 21.30 -8.24
CA LEU A 258 1.42 21.08 -7.75
C LEU A 258 0.56 20.56 -8.91
N ILE A 259 -0.03 19.38 -8.76
CA ILE A 259 -0.81 18.68 -9.78
C ILE A 259 -2.25 18.49 -9.27
N CYS A 260 -3.24 18.88 -10.05
CA CYS A 260 -4.64 18.74 -9.66
C CYS A 260 -5.59 18.54 -10.85
N ASP A 261 -6.83 18.17 -10.58
CA ASP A 261 -7.90 18.15 -11.57
C ASP A 261 -8.36 19.58 -11.96
N ARG A 262 -9.43 19.66 -12.75
CA ARG A 262 -10.03 20.93 -13.19
C ARG A 262 -11.20 21.40 -12.33
N HIS A 263 -11.28 20.98 -11.08
CA HIS A 263 -12.29 21.49 -10.16
C HIS A 263 -12.21 23.02 -10.08
N THR A 264 -13.36 23.70 -10.04
CA THR A 264 -13.45 25.17 -10.09
C THR A 264 -12.57 25.84 -9.03
N VAL A 265 -12.51 25.28 -7.82
CA VAL A 265 -11.67 25.77 -6.72
C VAL A 265 -10.18 25.68 -7.07
N HIS A 266 -9.71 24.61 -7.71
CA HIS A 266 -8.30 24.43 -8.08
C HIS A 266 -7.90 25.42 -9.18
N VAL A 267 -8.76 25.57 -10.19
CA VAL A 267 -8.55 26.53 -11.29
C VAL A 267 -8.45 27.96 -10.74
N GLN A 268 -9.38 28.34 -9.86
CA GLN A 268 -9.36 29.67 -9.23
C GLN A 268 -8.13 29.86 -8.33
N PHE A 269 -7.73 28.83 -7.57
CA PHE A 269 -6.50 28.86 -6.78
C PHE A 269 -5.27 29.13 -7.66
N PHE A 270 -5.09 28.39 -8.76
CA PHE A 270 -3.99 28.66 -9.69
C PHE A 270 -4.09 30.05 -10.32
N GLN A 271 -5.28 30.53 -10.67
CA GLN A 271 -5.45 31.89 -11.21
C GLN A 271 -5.08 32.98 -10.18
N GLN A 272 -5.41 32.79 -8.91
CA GLN A 272 -5.10 33.73 -7.84
C GLN A 272 -3.58 33.85 -7.59
N TYR A 273 -2.85 32.73 -7.73
CA TYR A 273 -1.42 32.65 -7.41
C TYR A 273 -0.48 32.74 -8.64
N ARG A 274 -1.04 32.78 -9.85
CA ARG A 274 -0.32 33.11 -11.10
C ARG A 274 0.09 34.58 -11.09
N GLY A 275 1.18 34.90 -10.40
CA GLY A 275 1.79 36.22 -10.44
C GLY A 275 2.42 36.55 -11.79
N TYR A 276 3.20 37.63 -11.84
CA TYR A 276 3.94 38.13 -13.02
C TYR A 276 5.05 37.19 -13.54
N LEU A 277 5.26 36.02 -12.93
CA LEU A 277 6.35 35.07 -13.24
C LEU A 277 6.07 34.17 -14.46
N GLY A 278 4.93 34.39 -15.13
CA GLY A 278 4.53 33.68 -16.33
C GLY A 278 3.39 32.67 -16.09
N PRO A 279 2.85 32.08 -17.16
CA PRO A 279 1.60 31.32 -17.14
C PRO A 279 1.60 30.09 -16.21
N ASN A 280 2.77 29.56 -15.83
CA ASN A 280 2.92 28.22 -15.24
C ASN A 280 3.66 28.18 -13.90
N ARG A 281 4.03 29.34 -13.33
CA ARG A 281 4.79 29.44 -12.08
C ARG A 281 3.97 30.17 -11.01
N LEU A 282 3.91 29.58 -9.82
CA LEU A 282 3.37 30.20 -8.62
C LEU A 282 4.51 30.54 -7.66
N CYS A 283 4.41 31.71 -7.03
CA CYS A 283 5.04 31.93 -5.74
C CYS A 283 4.02 31.57 -4.67
N PHE A 284 4.09 30.34 -4.17
CA PHE A 284 3.24 29.89 -3.09
C PHE A 284 4.05 29.16 -2.01
N PRO A 285 3.98 29.59 -0.73
CA PRO A 285 3.23 30.76 -0.24
C PRO A 285 3.75 32.10 -0.83
N PRO A 286 2.94 33.18 -0.80
CA PRO A 286 3.38 34.49 -1.28
C PRO A 286 4.70 34.92 -0.63
N ASN A 287 5.60 35.50 -1.43
CA ASN A 287 6.96 35.87 -1.02
C ASN A 287 7.91 34.71 -0.68
N SER A 288 7.55 33.46 -1.02
CA SER A 288 8.51 32.36 -1.05
C SER A 288 9.52 32.57 -2.18
N GLU A 289 10.79 32.24 -1.92
CA GLU A 289 11.82 32.11 -2.95
C GLU A 289 11.58 30.85 -3.81
N ASP A 290 10.83 29.88 -3.29
CA ASP A 290 10.49 28.65 -3.99
C ASP A 290 9.41 28.92 -5.04
N THR A 291 9.74 28.67 -6.30
CA THR A 291 8.76 28.68 -7.40
C THR A 291 8.16 27.31 -7.58
N LEU A 292 6.85 27.20 -7.42
CA LEU A 292 6.10 25.98 -7.68
C LEU A 292 5.52 26.01 -9.09
N HIS A 293 5.64 24.91 -9.80
CA HIS A 293 4.94 24.77 -11.07
C HIS A 293 3.51 24.27 -10.88
N CYS A 294 2.60 24.78 -11.71
CA CYS A 294 1.22 24.28 -11.77
C CYS A 294 1.03 23.30 -12.91
N MET A 295 0.36 22.19 -12.63
CA MET A 295 -0.08 21.24 -13.63
C MET A 295 -1.53 20.87 -13.38
N PHE A 296 -2.30 20.82 -14.46
CA PHE A 296 -3.53 20.06 -14.47
C PHE A 296 -3.27 18.63 -14.91
N ASP A 297 -4.07 17.73 -14.36
CA ASP A 297 -4.09 16.33 -14.71
C ASP A 297 -4.32 16.14 -16.23
N ILE A 298 -3.31 15.55 -16.88
CA ILE A 298 -3.25 15.40 -18.34
C ILE A 298 -4.30 14.39 -18.84
N PRO A 299 -4.43 13.17 -18.28
CA PRO A 299 -5.54 12.26 -18.57
C PRO A 299 -6.92 12.93 -18.59
N HIS A 300 -7.23 13.76 -17.59
CA HIS A 300 -8.49 14.51 -17.55
C HIS A 300 -8.60 15.56 -18.66
N LEU A 301 -7.51 16.26 -18.97
CA LEU A 301 -7.48 17.21 -20.09
C LEU A 301 -7.69 16.52 -21.44
N LEU A 302 -7.06 15.38 -21.67
CA LEU A 302 -7.20 14.57 -22.88
C LEU A 302 -8.62 14.01 -23.02
N THR A 303 -9.20 13.55 -21.91
CA THR A 303 -10.60 13.11 -21.86
C THR A 303 -11.56 14.24 -22.22
N ASN A 304 -11.34 15.44 -21.68
CA ASN A 304 -12.15 16.61 -22.02
C ASN A 304 -11.99 17.02 -23.49
N LEU A 305 -10.78 16.97 -24.02
CA LEU A 305 -10.51 17.23 -25.44
C LEU A 305 -11.21 16.20 -26.33
N LEU A 306 -11.18 14.92 -25.97
CA LEU A 306 -11.88 13.86 -26.66
C LEU A 306 -13.39 14.11 -26.66
N ASN A 307 -13.98 14.34 -25.49
CA ASN A 307 -15.43 14.57 -25.38
C ASN A 307 -15.84 15.80 -26.19
N TYR A 308 -15.05 16.88 -26.13
CA TYR A 308 -15.30 18.06 -26.95
C TYR A 308 -15.23 17.74 -28.45
N PHE A 309 -14.22 16.99 -28.90
CA PHE A 309 -14.09 16.56 -30.29
C PHE A 309 -15.22 15.64 -30.75
N LEU A 310 -15.75 14.79 -29.86
CA LEU A 310 -16.87 13.91 -30.20
C LEU A 310 -18.21 14.64 -30.26
N ASP A 311 -18.42 15.63 -29.38
CA ASP A 311 -19.65 16.43 -29.33
C ASP A 311 -19.67 17.59 -30.34
N ASN A 312 -18.50 18.05 -30.79
CA ASN A 312 -18.36 19.26 -31.60
C ASN A 312 -17.36 19.08 -32.74
N GLN A 313 -17.48 19.93 -33.75
CA GLN A 313 -16.38 20.15 -34.68
C GLN A 313 -15.26 20.94 -33.99
N VAL A 314 -14.02 20.62 -34.34
CA VAL A 314 -12.84 21.27 -33.77
C VAL A 314 -12.24 22.19 -34.82
N PHE A 315 -12.26 23.49 -34.54
CA PHE A 315 -11.71 24.52 -35.41
C PHE A 315 -10.22 24.71 -35.13
N ILE A 316 -9.39 24.65 -36.17
CA ILE A 316 -7.94 24.80 -36.11
C ILE A 316 -7.57 26.07 -36.88
N LYS A 317 -7.17 27.10 -36.15
CA LYS A 317 -6.68 28.34 -36.73
C LYS A 317 -5.29 28.14 -37.33
N SER A 318 -4.97 28.89 -38.39
CA SER A 318 -3.59 29.05 -38.81
C SER A 318 -2.82 29.93 -37.82
N ARG A 319 -1.48 29.86 -37.85
CA ARG A 319 -0.62 30.73 -37.02
C ARG A 319 -0.90 32.23 -37.19
N LEU A 320 -1.45 32.63 -38.33
CA LEU A 320 -1.80 34.00 -38.65
C LEU A 320 -3.27 34.34 -38.30
N GLY A 321 -4.04 33.40 -37.76
CA GLY A 321 -5.45 33.55 -37.38
C GLY A 321 -6.42 33.68 -38.57
N LYS A 322 -5.95 33.51 -39.81
CA LYS A 322 -6.72 33.83 -41.02
C LYS A 322 -7.49 32.66 -41.63
N GLN A 323 -7.03 31.43 -41.39
CA GLN A 323 -7.64 30.23 -41.95
C GLN A 323 -8.10 29.35 -40.79
N ILE A 324 -9.31 28.81 -40.91
CA ILE A 324 -9.91 27.89 -39.94
C ILE A 324 -10.11 26.56 -40.67
N ASP A 325 -9.27 25.58 -40.36
CA ASP A 325 -9.47 24.20 -40.76
C ASP A 325 -10.46 23.54 -39.78
N VAL A 326 -11.26 22.57 -40.23
CA VAL A 326 -12.29 21.93 -39.40
C VAL A 326 -12.01 20.44 -39.28
N ALA A 327 -11.62 19.99 -38.10
CA ALA A 327 -11.52 18.59 -37.76
C ALA A 327 -12.88 18.05 -37.30
N SER A 328 -13.24 16.85 -37.76
CA SER A 328 -14.59 16.32 -37.60
C SER A 328 -14.62 14.90 -37.04
N PRO A 329 -15.40 14.63 -35.98
CA PRO A 329 -15.58 13.26 -35.48
C PRO A 329 -16.30 12.35 -36.48
N ALA A 330 -17.09 12.91 -37.42
CA ALA A 330 -17.81 12.14 -38.44
C ALA A 330 -16.88 11.25 -39.29
N LEU A 331 -15.64 11.69 -39.52
CA LEU A 331 -14.65 10.91 -40.26
C LEU A 331 -14.23 9.66 -39.50
N ILE A 332 -14.15 9.74 -38.17
CA ILE A 332 -13.77 8.62 -37.31
C ILE A 332 -14.91 7.62 -37.20
N PHE A 333 -16.17 8.09 -37.19
CA PHE A 333 -17.34 7.23 -37.31
C PHE A 333 -17.33 6.46 -38.63
N LYS A 334 -17.02 7.13 -39.74
CA LYS A 334 -16.90 6.49 -41.06
C LYS A 334 -15.82 5.40 -41.08
N ILE A 335 -14.65 5.67 -40.49
CA ILE A 335 -13.58 4.66 -40.30
C ILE A 335 -14.10 3.46 -39.51
N PHE A 336 -14.83 3.71 -38.42
CA PHE A 336 -15.38 2.64 -37.59
C PHE A 336 -16.41 1.78 -38.34
N GLU A 337 -17.30 2.39 -39.14
CA GLU A 337 -18.28 1.67 -39.95
C GLU A 337 -17.62 0.85 -41.06
N SER A 338 -16.53 1.36 -41.64
CA SER A 338 -15.75 0.69 -42.69
C SER A 338 -14.62 -0.20 -42.18
N LYS A 339 -14.52 -0.46 -40.87
CA LYS A 339 -13.35 -1.14 -40.29
C LYS A 339 -13.08 -2.54 -40.86
N ASN A 340 -14.13 -3.29 -41.21
CA ASN A 340 -13.98 -4.63 -41.80
C ASN A 340 -13.37 -4.55 -43.21
N ASP A 341 -13.69 -3.49 -43.96
CA ASP A 341 -13.14 -3.24 -45.29
C ASP A 341 -11.70 -2.73 -45.18
N LEU A 342 -11.38 -1.95 -44.15
CA LEU A 342 -10.04 -1.46 -43.84
C LEU A 342 -9.10 -2.56 -43.32
N ASP A 343 -9.60 -3.50 -42.53
CA ASP A 343 -8.83 -4.65 -42.04
C ASP A 343 -8.32 -5.50 -43.22
N ALA A 344 -9.08 -5.61 -44.30
CA ALA A 344 -8.65 -6.26 -45.54
C ALA A 344 -7.50 -5.52 -46.27
N SER A 345 -7.27 -4.25 -45.92
CA SER A 345 -6.20 -3.40 -46.46
C SER A 345 -4.97 -3.27 -45.52
N ASN A 346 -4.85 -4.14 -44.50
CA ASN A 346 -3.81 -4.13 -43.46
C ASN A 346 -3.81 -2.91 -42.52
N ILE A 347 -4.85 -2.06 -42.53
CA ILE A 347 -5.01 -0.97 -41.56
C ILE A 347 -5.96 -1.44 -40.46
N THR A 348 -5.40 -1.94 -39.36
CA THR A 348 -6.23 -2.52 -38.29
C THR A 348 -6.73 -1.45 -37.31
N CYS A 349 -8.00 -1.10 -37.42
CA CYS A 349 -8.73 -0.28 -36.44
C CYS A 349 -9.56 -1.16 -35.48
N SER A 350 -9.13 -2.41 -35.26
CA SER A 350 -9.84 -3.43 -34.47
C SER A 350 -10.10 -3.01 -33.02
N GLN A 351 -9.29 -2.10 -32.49
CA GLN A 351 -9.45 -1.51 -31.16
C GLN A 351 -10.67 -0.58 -31.08
N LEU A 352 -11.17 -0.01 -32.17
CA LEU A 352 -12.35 0.86 -32.14
C LEU A 352 -13.63 0.07 -31.86
N GLN A 353 -14.30 0.46 -30.78
CA GLN A 353 -15.58 -0.09 -30.35
C GLN A 353 -16.65 1.00 -30.32
N LYS A 354 -17.91 0.60 -30.44
CA LYS A 354 -19.05 1.54 -30.39
C LYS A 354 -19.08 2.35 -29.09
N THR A 355 -18.62 1.76 -27.99
CA THR A 355 -18.50 2.40 -26.67
C THR A 355 -17.52 3.57 -26.66
N HIS A 356 -16.51 3.58 -27.53
CA HIS A 356 -15.53 4.67 -27.60
C HIS A 356 -16.15 5.99 -28.06
N PHE A 357 -17.28 5.95 -28.78
CA PHE A 357 -17.98 7.12 -29.30
C PHE A 357 -19.11 7.64 -28.41
N ALA A 358 -19.48 6.92 -27.35
CA ALA A 358 -20.60 7.29 -26.51
C ALA A 358 -20.23 8.46 -25.57
N THR A 359 -20.70 9.68 -25.86
CA THR A 359 -20.52 10.85 -24.99
C THR A 359 -21.52 10.87 -23.83
N SER A 360 -22.70 10.29 -24.02
CA SER A 360 -23.81 10.29 -23.04
C SER A 360 -23.77 9.20 -21.97
N TYR A 361 -22.90 8.19 -22.10
CA TYR A 361 -22.79 7.08 -21.13
C TYR A 361 -22.08 7.47 -19.81
N TYR A 362 -21.61 8.71 -19.69
CA TYR A 362 -20.75 9.17 -18.59
C TYR A 362 -21.45 9.92 -17.46
N LYS A 363 -22.79 10.01 -17.47
CA LYS A 363 -23.50 10.50 -16.26
C LYS A 363 -23.42 9.50 -15.10
N SER A 364 -22.99 8.26 -15.33
CA SER A 364 -22.57 7.34 -14.29
C SER A 364 -21.13 6.92 -14.56
N TYR A 365 -20.20 7.28 -13.66
CA TYR A 365 -18.87 6.68 -13.58
C TYR A 365 -19.02 5.17 -13.33
N SER A 366 -19.34 4.37 -14.35
CA SER A 366 -19.04 2.95 -14.30
C SER A 366 -17.56 2.79 -14.63
N TYR A 367 -16.82 2.19 -13.70
CA TYR A 367 -15.39 1.89 -13.80
C TYR A 367 -15.01 1.05 -15.05
N GLU A 368 -16.00 0.58 -15.81
CA GLU A 368 -15.82 -0.28 -16.98
C GLU A 368 -15.34 0.46 -18.23
N ASN A 369 -15.40 1.80 -18.27
CA ASN A 369 -14.86 2.59 -19.40
C ASN A 369 -13.83 3.61 -18.90
N LYS A 370 -12.57 3.20 -18.80
CA LYS A 370 -11.46 4.13 -18.51
C LYS A 370 -11.42 5.22 -19.59
N PRO A 371 -11.65 6.50 -19.25
CA PRO A 371 -11.70 7.57 -20.24
C PRO A 371 -10.42 7.69 -21.06
N MET A 372 -9.28 7.38 -20.44
CA MET A 372 -7.98 7.38 -21.11
C MET A 372 -7.82 6.26 -22.13
N ASP A 373 -8.43 5.08 -21.91
CA ASP A 373 -8.42 3.98 -22.89
C ASP A 373 -9.22 4.37 -24.14
N ARG A 374 -10.34 5.09 -23.96
CA ARG A 374 -11.11 5.65 -25.10
C ARG A 374 -10.27 6.66 -25.88
N ALA A 375 -9.60 7.57 -25.18
CA ALA A 375 -8.71 8.54 -25.80
C ALA A 375 -7.57 7.86 -26.55
N ALA A 376 -6.98 6.81 -25.96
CA ALA A 376 -5.93 6.01 -26.59
C ALA A 376 -6.40 5.20 -27.80
N ALA A 377 -7.65 4.73 -27.79
CA ALA A 377 -8.23 4.00 -28.91
C ALA A 377 -8.60 4.93 -30.08
N ILE A 378 -9.11 6.14 -29.79
CA ILE A 378 -9.50 7.11 -30.82
C ILE A 378 -8.29 7.87 -31.36
N PHE A 379 -7.49 8.48 -30.49
CA PHE A 379 -6.26 9.17 -30.86
C PHE A 379 -5.11 8.15 -30.98
N ASN A 380 -5.21 7.30 -31.99
CA ASN A 380 -4.29 6.20 -32.25
C ASN A 380 -3.65 6.36 -33.64
N ARG A 381 -2.40 5.90 -33.80
CA ARG A 381 -1.70 5.90 -35.10
C ARG A 381 -2.42 5.13 -36.20
N ASN A 382 -3.10 4.04 -35.87
CA ASN A 382 -3.85 3.26 -36.85
C ASN A 382 -5.08 4.02 -37.35
N VAL A 383 -5.74 4.78 -36.46
CA VAL A 383 -6.86 5.64 -36.83
C VAL A 383 -6.37 6.82 -37.67
N LEU A 384 -5.20 7.39 -37.31
CA LEU A 384 -4.55 8.41 -38.14
C LEU A 384 -4.19 7.86 -39.53
N ALA A 385 -3.67 6.65 -39.64
CA ALA A 385 -3.36 6.02 -40.92
C ALA A 385 -4.64 5.69 -41.73
N ALA A 386 -5.73 5.31 -41.07
CA ALA A 386 -7.02 5.07 -41.72
C ALA A 386 -7.62 6.34 -42.35
N LEU A 387 -7.21 7.53 -41.90
CA LEU A 387 -7.60 8.79 -42.54
C LEU A 387 -7.04 8.93 -43.97
N ASP A 388 -6.00 8.19 -44.34
CA ASP A 388 -5.44 8.14 -45.70
C ASP A 388 -6.18 7.16 -46.64
N SER A 389 -7.26 6.52 -46.18
CA SER A 389 -8.00 5.56 -46.98
C SER A 389 -8.93 6.22 -48.02
N ASP A 390 -9.22 5.49 -49.09
CA ASP A 390 -10.08 5.94 -50.20
C ASP A 390 -11.57 6.00 -49.85
N ILE A 391 -11.95 5.81 -48.58
CA ILE A 391 -13.35 5.83 -48.14
C ILE A 391 -13.92 7.26 -48.10
N PHE A 392 -13.08 8.30 -48.17
CA PHE A 392 -13.47 9.70 -48.08
C PHE A 392 -13.65 10.36 -49.45
N SER A 393 -14.74 11.12 -49.62
CA SER A 393 -14.99 11.85 -50.86
C SER A 393 -14.01 13.01 -51.04
N GLU A 394 -13.88 13.51 -52.28
CA GLU A 394 -13.03 14.68 -52.58
C GLU A 394 -13.42 15.91 -51.75
N THR A 395 -14.72 16.09 -51.48
CA THR A 395 -15.26 17.16 -50.62
C THR A 395 -14.89 17.01 -49.14
N GLU A 396 -14.59 15.79 -48.69
CA GLU A 396 -14.20 15.50 -47.30
C GLU A 396 -12.69 15.68 -47.07
N GLN A 397 -11.87 15.70 -48.12
CA GLN A 397 -10.40 15.72 -48.02
C GLN A 397 -9.85 16.91 -47.20
N VAL A 398 -10.51 18.07 -47.26
CA VAL A 398 -10.12 19.22 -46.44
C VAL A 398 -10.30 18.93 -44.94
N MET A 399 -11.38 18.25 -44.55
CA MET A 399 -11.61 17.84 -43.16
C MET A 399 -10.71 16.68 -42.74
N VAL A 400 -10.38 15.78 -43.66
CA VAL A 400 -9.41 14.69 -43.44
C VAL A 400 -8.07 15.28 -43.06
N GLU A 401 -7.53 16.22 -43.85
CA GLU A 401 -6.26 16.88 -43.56
C GLU A 401 -6.28 17.65 -42.24
N ALA A 402 -7.37 18.35 -41.93
CA ALA A 402 -7.55 19.02 -40.64
C ALA A 402 -7.51 18.03 -39.46
N THR A 403 -8.23 16.90 -39.60
CA THR A 403 -8.31 15.86 -38.57
C THR A 403 -6.98 15.14 -38.39
N LYS A 404 -6.25 14.87 -39.48
CA LYS A 404 -4.88 14.33 -39.44
C LYS A 404 -3.94 15.26 -38.67
N LYS A 405 -3.98 16.56 -38.94
CA LYS A 405 -3.17 17.55 -38.18
C LYS A 405 -3.51 17.53 -36.70
N LEU A 406 -4.79 17.50 -36.33
CA LEU A 406 -5.23 17.40 -34.94
C LEU A 406 -4.70 16.12 -34.27
N PHE A 407 -4.86 14.97 -34.93
CA PHE A 407 -4.46 13.67 -34.40
C PHE A 407 -2.95 13.55 -34.26
N ALA A 408 -2.18 14.01 -35.25
CA ALA A 408 -0.72 14.10 -35.17
C ALA A 408 -0.25 14.96 -33.99
N GLY A 409 -1.04 15.97 -33.61
CA GLY A 409 -0.83 16.75 -32.40
C GLY A 409 -1.13 15.96 -31.11
N ILE A 410 -2.27 15.27 -31.05
CA ILE A 410 -2.73 14.65 -29.79
C ILE A 410 -2.04 13.31 -29.50
N ILE A 411 -1.78 12.49 -30.53
CA ILE A 411 -1.25 11.12 -30.40
C ILE A 411 0.03 11.07 -29.55
N PRO A 412 1.06 11.91 -29.77
CA PRO A 412 2.27 11.87 -28.93
C PRO A 412 1.97 12.14 -27.45
N ILE A 413 0.99 13.00 -27.14
CA ILE A 413 0.63 13.29 -25.74
C ILE A 413 -0.04 12.08 -25.10
N VAL A 414 -0.93 11.41 -25.85
CA VAL A 414 -1.62 10.19 -25.43
C VAL A 414 -0.66 9.03 -25.23
N GLU A 415 0.28 8.83 -26.16
CA GLU A 415 1.33 7.82 -26.06
C GLU A 415 2.23 8.04 -24.84
N LEU A 416 2.56 9.31 -24.55
CA LEU A 416 3.33 9.69 -23.38
C LEU A 416 2.60 9.34 -22.07
N CYS A 417 1.29 9.62 -21.99
CA CYS A 417 0.48 9.33 -20.80
C CYS A 417 0.22 7.84 -20.60
N THR A 418 0.13 7.07 -21.69
CA THR A 418 -0.15 5.63 -21.64
C THR A 418 1.10 4.75 -21.52
N ASN A 419 2.29 5.36 -21.40
CA ASN A 419 3.58 4.67 -21.45
C ASN A 419 3.79 3.80 -22.70
N ASN A 420 3.08 4.07 -23.79
CA ASN A 420 3.16 3.34 -25.06
C ASN A 420 4.23 3.92 -26.01
N PHE A 421 5.12 4.79 -25.53
CA PHE A 421 6.16 5.36 -26.37
C PHE A 421 7.14 4.28 -26.83
N ILE A 422 7.12 4.01 -28.14
CA ILE A 422 7.90 2.94 -28.80
C ILE A 422 9.42 3.23 -28.75
N ASN A 423 9.83 4.46 -28.45
CA ASN A 423 11.24 4.86 -28.36
C ASN A 423 11.70 5.06 -26.92
N ASN A 424 12.90 4.55 -26.60
CA ASN A 424 13.56 4.64 -25.30
C ASN A 424 13.96 6.06 -24.86
N ASP A 425 13.66 7.11 -25.63
CA ASP A 425 14.00 8.49 -25.30
C ASP A 425 12.75 9.30 -24.89
N LYS A 426 12.50 9.33 -23.59
CA LYS A 426 11.41 10.13 -22.99
C LYS A 426 11.58 11.63 -23.24
N ASN A 427 12.80 12.13 -23.45
CA ASN A 427 13.04 13.55 -23.71
C ASN A 427 12.62 13.90 -25.14
N GLU A 428 12.93 13.04 -26.11
CA GLU A 428 12.44 13.18 -27.49
C GLU A 428 10.90 13.08 -27.51
N ALA A 429 10.32 12.14 -26.77
CA ALA A 429 8.87 12.01 -26.62
C ALA A 429 8.21 13.28 -26.08
N CYS A 430 8.78 13.85 -25.01
CA CYS A 430 8.30 15.11 -24.43
C CYS A 430 8.49 16.28 -25.39
N ALA A 431 9.60 16.35 -26.13
CA ALA A 431 9.84 17.39 -27.13
C ALA A 431 8.85 17.30 -28.31
N ILE A 432 8.52 16.08 -28.76
CA ILE A 432 7.50 15.85 -29.79
C ILE A 432 6.14 16.27 -29.25
N ALA A 433 5.76 15.81 -28.05
CA ALA A 433 4.52 16.22 -27.40
C ALA A 433 4.45 17.75 -27.27
N TYR A 434 5.52 18.40 -26.79
CA TYR A 434 5.65 19.86 -26.69
C TYR A 434 5.35 20.59 -28.00
N ARG A 435 5.98 20.16 -29.10
CA ARG A 435 5.74 20.75 -30.43
C ARG A 435 4.30 20.54 -30.88
N SER A 436 3.75 19.37 -30.62
CA SER A 436 2.37 19.03 -30.93
C SER A 436 1.36 19.88 -30.15
N ILE A 437 1.68 20.27 -28.93
CA ILE A 437 0.86 21.12 -28.06
C ILE A 437 0.92 22.58 -28.49
N PHE A 438 2.10 23.05 -28.92
CA PHE A 438 2.21 24.37 -29.51
C PHE A 438 1.25 24.51 -30.71
N PHE A 439 1.05 23.43 -31.47
CA PHE A 439 0.01 23.39 -32.50
C PHE A 439 -1.41 23.44 -31.92
N LEU A 440 -1.68 22.78 -30.78
CA LEU A 440 -2.98 22.82 -30.12
C LEU A 440 -3.37 24.22 -29.61
N GLN A 441 -2.44 25.17 -29.46
CA GLN A 441 -2.78 26.58 -29.16
C GLN A 441 -3.70 27.22 -30.20
N PHE A 442 -3.63 26.72 -31.44
CA PHE A 442 -4.45 27.23 -32.52
C PHE A 442 -5.81 26.54 -32.60
N VAL A 443 -6.10 25.60 -31.71
CA VAL A 443 -7.35 24.84 -31.68
C VAL A 443 -8.38 25.56 -30.79
N GLU A 444 -9.59 25.80 -31.31
CA GLU A 444 -10.70 26.36 -30.54
C GLU A 444 -11.49 25.26 -29.82
N CYS A 445 -11.02 24.89 -28.63
CA CYS A 445 -11.72 23.98 -27.71
C CYS A 445 -11.88 24.61 -26.31
N GLY A 446 -12.31 25.87 -26.26
CA GLY A 446 -12.29 26.67 -25.03
C GLY A 446 -10.88 26.80 -24.46
N ASN A 447 -10.74 26.82 -23.13
CA ASN A 447 -9.42 26.91 -22.48
C ASN A 447 -8.64 25.58 -22.44
N ILE A 448 -9.22 24.46 -22.88
CA ILE A 448 -8.63 23.11 -22.75
C ILE A 448 -7.23 23.03 -23.37
N PRO A 449 -7.03 23.44 -24.64
CA PRO A 449 -5.71 23.35 -25.27
C PRO A 449 -4.66 24.21 -24.57
N PHE A 450 -5.07 25.39 -24.07
CA PHE A 450 -4.22 26.24 -23.27
C PHE A 450 -3.81 25.57 -21.95
N MET A 451 -4.74 24.97 -21.19
CA MET A 451 -4.37 24.27 -19.94
C MET A 451 -3.50 23.03 -20.19
N LEU A 452 -3.80 22.27 -21.25
CA LEU A 452 -2.97 21.13 -21.67
C LEU A 452 -1.55 21.58 -22.00
N GLN A 453 -1.44 22.71 -22.69
CA GLN A 453 -0.16 23.34 -22.94
C GLN A 453 0.57 23.68 -21.65
N GLN A 454 -0.09 24.37 -20.74
CA GLN A 454 0.51 24.77 -19.48
C GLN A 454 1.04 23.57 -18.68
N SER A 455 0.26 22.50 -18.57
CA SER A 455 0.69 21.26 -17.91
C SER A 455 1.95 20.66 -18.54
N LEU A 456 2.01 20.61 -19.87
CA LEU A 456 3.11 19.96 -20.58
C LEU A 456 4.35 20.84 -20.70
N GLU A 457 4.18 22.16 -20.80
CA GLU A 457 5.26 23.14 -20.65
C GLU A 457 5.89 23.04 -19.27
N THR A 458 5.07 22.95 -18.22
CA THR A 458 5.55 22.68 -16.86
C THR A 458 6.33 21.37 -16.81
N MET A 459 5.75 20.27 -17.30
CA MET A 459 6.38 18.96 -17.25
C MET A 459 7.71 18.96 -17.99
N THR A 460 7.77 19.55 -19.18
CA THR A 460 9.00 19.67 -19.96
C THR A 460 10.02 20.56 -19.24
N SER A 461 9.58 21.67 -18.64
CA SER A 461 10.47 22.53 -17.85
C SER A 461 11.06 21.77 -16.66
N LEU A 462 10.26 20.97 -15.95
CA LEU A 462 10.75 20.10 -14.89
C LEU A 462 11.76 19.09 -15.45
N LEU A 463 11.44 18.39 -16.53
CA LEU A 463 12.35 17.40 -17.12
C LEU A 463 13.68 17.99 -17.61
N LEU A 464 13.65 19.22 -18.13
CA LEU A 464 14.84 19.94 -18.60
C LEU A 464 15.62 20.60 -17.46
N GLU A 465 14.95 21.16 -16.45
CA GLU A 465 15.62 21.72 -15.27
C GLU A 465 16.38 20.63 -14.50
N TYR A 466 15.90 19.38 -14.62
CA TYR A 466 16.49 18.22 -14.01
C TYR A 466 17.08 17.26 -15.06
N GLU A 467 17.93 17.79 -15.96
CA GLU A 467 18.76 17.01 -16.90
C GLU A 467 19.43 15.82 -16.17
N GLY A 468 18.86 14.63 -16.30
CA GLY A 468 19.30 13.42 -15.59
C GLY A 468 18.17 12.63 -14.93
N ILE A 469 17.01 13.25 -14.67
CA ILE A 469 15.81 12.52 -14.28
C ILE A 469 15.29 11.80 -15.52
N LYS A 470 15.48 10.48 -15.57
CA LYS A 470 14.63 9.61 -16.39
C LYS A 470 13.36 9.37 -15.58
N PRO A 471 12.28 10.17 -15.74
CA PRO A 471 11.08 9.97 -14.96
C PRO A 471 10.63 8.54 -15.22
N LYS A 472 10.65 7.67 -14.21
CA LYS A 472 10.28 6.27 -14.45
C LYS A 472 8.78 6.14 -14.70
N HIS A 473 7.97 7.05 -14.15
CA HIS A 473 6.49 7.01 -14.20
C HIS A 473 5.83 8.34 -14.56
N CYS A 474 4.60 8.28 -15.09
CA CYS A 474 3.67 9.40 -15.16
C CYS A 474 3.10 9.66 -13.76
N VAL A 475 3.19 10.90 -13.28
CA VAL A 475 2.77 11.31 -11.91
C VAL A 475 1.25 11.49 -11.79
N ASN A 476 0.47 11.29 -12.86
CA ASN A 476 -0.89 11.85 -12.94
C ASN A 476 -2.03 11.00 -12.36
N ASP A 477 -1.86 9.70 -12.07
CA ASP A 477 -3.02 8.83 -11.71
C ASP A 477 -3.01 8.33 -10.26
N GLY A 478 -2.05 8.77 -9.44
CA GLY A 478 -1.82 8.20 -8.11
C GLY A 478 -3.03 8.34 -7.17
N ILE A 479 -3.55 9.57 -7.05
CA ILE A 479 -4.61 9.86 -6.09
C ILE A 479 -5.97 9.27 -6.50
N GLU A 480 -6.25 9.17 -7.80
CA GLU A 480 -7.47 8.53 -8.30
C GLU A 480 -7.44 7.03 -8.04
N TYR A 481 -6.27 6.40 -8.19
CA TYR A 481 -6.07 5.01 -7.82
C TYR A 481 -6.31 4.80 -6.32
N ASP A 482 -5.79 5.69 -5.48
CA ASP A 482 -6.00 5.63 -4.04
C ASP A 482 -7.49 5.79 -3.68
N PHE A 483 -8.19 6.73 -4.31
CA PHE A 483 -9.65 6.85 -4.18
C PHE A 483 -10.41 5.62 -4.69
N ALA A 484 -9.98 5.03 -5.81
CA ALA A 484 -10.59 3.84 -6.37
C ALA A 484 -10.39 2.62 -5.47
N GLU A 485 -9.20 2.45 -4.91
CA GLU A 485 -8.88 1.38 -3.98
C GLU A 485 -9.67 1.56 -2.68
N ILE A 486 -9.81 2.81 -2.19
CA ILE A 486 -10.71 3.13 -1.08
C ILE A 486 -12.15 2.69 -1.41
N ARG A 487 -12.70 3.06 -2.57
CA ARG A 487 -14.06 2.67 -2.98
C ARG A 487 -14.22 1.15 -3.10
N LYS A 488 -13.25 0.46 -3.71
CA LYS A 488 -13.25 -1.00 -3.88
C LYS A 488 -13.29 -1.70 -2.53
N ARG A 489 -12.46 -1.26 -1.58
CA ARG A 489 -12.40 -1.79 -0.21
C ARG A 489 -13.67 -1.50 0.60
N CYS A 490 -14.43 -0.48 0.21
CA CYS A 490 -15.76 -0.19 0.77
C CYS A 490 -16.90 -1.03 0.14
N GLY A 491 -16.59 -2.14 -0.53
CA GLY A 491 -17.57 -3.08 -1.08
C GLY A 491 -18.16 -2.64 -2.42
N GLY A 492 -17.45 -1.82 -3.20
CA GLY A 492 -17.85 -1.44 -4.56
C GLY A 492 -19.13 -0.59 -4.63
N ARG A 493 -19.63 -0.08 -3.50
CA ARG A 493 -20.80 0.80 -3.49
C ARG A 493 -20.41 2.16 -4.08
N PRO A 494 -21.12 2.67 -5.10
CA PRO A 494 -20.73 3.88 -5.85
C PRO A 494 -20.76 5.18 -5.04
N ALA A 495 -21.27 5.12 -3.80
CA ALA A 495 -21.24 6.22 -2.86
C ALA A 495 -20.79 5.71 -1.49
N PHE A 496 -19.98 6.53 -0.79
CA PHE A 496 -19.44 6.34 0.56
C PHE A 496 -20.52 6.26 1.67
N ASN A 497 -21.75 5.87 1.32
CA ASN A 497 -22.94 5.99 2.16
C ASN A 497 -22.80 5.20 3.46
N ASP A 498 -22.20 4.01 3.43
CA ASP A 498 -22.03 3.18 4.64
C ASP A 498 -20.90 3.67 5.56
N LEU A 499 -20.03 4.57 5.09
CA LEU A 499 -19.05 5.25 5.94
C LEU A 499 -19.66 6.42 6.72
N ILE A 500 -20.66 7.08 6.15
CA ILE A 500 -21.28 8.28 6.73
C ILE A 500 -22.54 7.94 7.55
N ASN A 501 -23.12 6.75 7.36
CA ASN A 501 -24.27 6.27 8.14
C ASN A 501 -23.90 5.86 9.58
N VAL A 502 -23.04 6.64 10.22
CA VAL A 502 -22.62 6.46 11.59
C VAL A 502 -22.88 7.75 12.35
N LYS A 503 -23.52 7.60 13.51
CA LYS A 503 -24.16 8.66 14.32
C LYS A 503 -23.21 9.79 14.77
N SER A 504 -21.91 9.74 14.45
CA SER A 504 -20.92 10.72 14.87
C SER A 504 -19.85 11.01 13.81
N ARG A 505 -19.38 12.27 13.76
CA ARG A 505 -18.28 12.74 12.89
C ARG A 505 -16.98 11.94 13.11
N SER A 506 -16.75 11.45 14.33
CA SER A 506 -15.62 10.57 14.69
C SER A 506 -15.64 9.24 13.96
N ASP A 507 -16.82 8.63 13.77
CA ASP A 507 -16.92 7.31 13.15
C ASP A 507 -16.70 7.35 11.62
N CYS A 508 -17.11 8.44 10.97
CA CYS A 508 -16.86 8.67 9.55
C CYS A 508 -15.36 8.91 9.28
N VAL A 509 -14.69 9.70 10.14
CA VAL A 509 -13.23 9.90 10.10
C VAL A 509 -12.54 8.55 10.29
N ILE A 510 -12.90 7.78 11.32
CA ILE A 510 -12.36 6.45 11.60
C ILE A 510 -12.53 5.49 10.40
N LYS A 511 -13.68 5.46 9.73
CA LYS A 511 -13.85 4.57 8.56
C LYS A 511 -13.07 5.04 7.32
N LEU A 512 -12.92 6.34 7.11
CA LEU A 512 -12.15 6.90 5.99
C LEU A 512 -10.65 6.64 6.22
N THR A 513 -10.14 7.01 7.40
CA THR A 513 -8.88 6.60 8.01
C THR A 513 -8.58 5.12 7.78
N ARG A 514 -9.52 4.23 8.14
CA ARG A 514 -9.38 2.77 7.98
C ARG A 514 -9.16 2.34 6.54
N SER A 515 -9.61 3.13 5.57
CA SER A 515 -9.40 2.85 4.15
C SER A 515 -8.15 3.53 3.58
N ILE A 516 -7.61 4.52 4.28
CA ILE A 516 -6.46 5.34 3.92
C ILE A 516 -5.15 4.74 4.46
N ASP A 517 -5.12 4.34 5.73
CA ASP A 517 -4.00 3.58 6.34
C ASP A 517 -3.71 2.29 5.55
N ARG A 518 -4.79 1.74 4.99
CA ARG A 518 -4.84 0.60 4.06
C ARG A 518 -4.08 0.81 2.74
N THR A 519 -3.99 2.05 2.26
CA THR A 519 -3.40 2.42 0.97
C THR A 519 -1.97 2.94 1.15
N LEU A 520 -1.75 3.73 2.21
CA LEU A 520 -0.44 4.27 2.61
C LEU A 520 0.63 3.21 2.82
N PHE A 521 0.28 2.14 3.52
CA PHE A 521 1.19 1.06 3.89
C PHE A 521 1.72 0.23 2.70
N TRP A 522 1.05 0.29 1.53
CA TRP A 522 1.53 -0.38 0.32
C TRP A 522 2.74 0.32 -0.31
N SER A 523 2.91 1.63 -0.07
CA SER A 523 4.09 2.36 -0.56
C SER A 523 5.38 1.96 0.15
N GLU A 524 5.28 1.55 1.41
CA GLU A 524 6.42 1.30 2.30
C GLU A 524 7.09 -0.07 2.05
N LYS A 525 6.32 -1.08 1.62
CA LYS A 525 6.85 -2.44 1.37
C LYS A 525 7.29 -2.71 -0.07
N CYS A 526 6.90 -1.89 -1.05
CA CYS A 526 7.52 -1.91 -2.38
C CYS A 526 8.96 -1.36 -2.37
N PHE A 527 9.42 -0.80 -1.23
CA PHE A 527 10.77 -0.26 -1.07
C PHE A 527 11.80 -1.26 -0.52
N ASN A 528 11.36 -2.38 0.07
CA ASN A 528 12.23 -3.35 0.74
C ASN A 528 12.12 -4.78 0.18
N ALA A 529 11.58 -4.94 -1.02
CA ALA A 529 11.62 -6.15 -1.84
C ALA A 529 12.05 -5.76 -3.26
#